data_AF-C3QVA5-F1
#
_entry.id   AF-C3QVA5-F1
#
_cell.length_a   1.000
_cell.length_b   1.000
_cell.length_c   1.000
_cell.angle_alpha   90.00
_cell.angle_beta   90.00
_cell.angle_gamma   90.00
#
_symmetry.space_group_name_H-M   'P 1'
#
loop_
_entity.id
_entity.type
_entity.pdbx_description
1 polymer ?
#
loop_
_entity_poly.entity_id
_entity_poly.type
_entity_poly.pdbx_seq_one_letter_code
_entity_poly.pdbx_strand_id
1 'polypeptide(L)'
;MKLKHLILLSIICCSQSVFGQKANQQPKTSGNPVFPGWYADPEGVVFGDEYWIYPTYSAPYDEQTFMDAFSSKDLVNWTKHPKVLSKENISWFKRALWAPAVIHANDKYYIFFGANDIQSNNELGGIGVAVADNPAGPFKDALGKPLIDKFVNGAQPIDQFVYKDDDGQYYMYYGGWGHCNMVKLAPDLLSIVPFEDGTLYKEVTPEKYVEGPFMLKRNGKYYFMWSEGGWTGPDYCVAYAIADSPFGPFKREAKILQRDPNIGTGAGHHSVVKGPGEDEWYIIYHRHPLGETDGNARVTCVDRMYFDKDGKIKPIKMTFEGVKASPLK
;
A
#
# COMPACT_ATOMS: atom_id res chain seq x y z
N MET A 1 56.88 31.49 72.82
CA MET A 1 55.63 30.77 72.48
C MET A 1 55.22 31.16 71.07
N LYS A 2 55.39 30.27 70.07
CA LYS A 2 55.05 30.53 68.67
C LYS A 2 53.69 29.90 68.37
N LEU A 3 52.69 30.71 68.06
CA LEU A 3 51.34 30.29 67.68
C LEU A 3 51.26 30.18 66.15
N LYS A 4 51.24 28.95 65.62
CA LYS A 4 51.04 28.69 64.19
C LYS A 4 49.54 28.75 63.88
N HIS A 5 49.15 29.64 62.96
CA HIS A 5 47.81 29.69 62.40
C HIS A 5 47.65 28.56 61.36
N LEU A 6 46.61 27.75 61.51
CA LEU A 6 46.23 26.68 60.58
C LEU A 6 45.12 27.23 59.67
N ILE A 7 45.42 27.42 58.39
CA ILE A 7 44.43 27.80 57.37
C ILE A 7 43.77 26.52 56.85
N LEU A 8 42.47 26.37 57.08
CA LEU A 8 41.65 25.29 56.56
C LEU A 8 41.17 25.68 55.14
N LEU A 9 41.69 25.03 54.10
CA LEU A 9 41.17 25.17 52.74
C LEU A 9 39.99 24.21 52.55
N SER A 10 38.78 24.76 52.48
CA SER A 10 37.57 24.02 52.11
C SER A 10 37.50 23.88 50.59
N ILE A 11 37.79 22.68 50.07
CA ILE A 11 37.58 22.35 48.65
C ILE A 11 36.08 22.01 48.47
N ILE A 12 35.35 22.92 47.84
CA ILE A 12 33.97 22.68 47.39
C ILE A 12 34.05 21.92 46.06
N CYS A 13 33.81 20.61 46.09
CA CYS A 13 33.60 19.81 44.89
C CYS A 13 32.19 20.10 44.33
N CYS A 14 32.09 20.97 43.32
CA CYS A 14 30.91 21.06 42.48
C CYS A 14 30.85 19.82 41.58
N SER A 15 30.03 18.84 41.93
CA SER A 15 29.64 17.76 41.03
C SER A 15 28.71 18.31 39.95
N GLN A 16 29.24 18.61 38.77
CA GLN A 16 28.41 18.87 37.60
C GLN A 16 27.84 17.54 37.08
N SER A 17 26.55 17.33 37.30
CA SER A 17 25.79 16.26 36.68
C SER A 17 25.69 16.56 35.18
N VAL A 18 26.57 15.96 34.38
CA VAL A 18 26.45 15.98 32.92
C VAL A 18 25.26 15.08 32.56
N PHE A 19 24.07 15.66 32.47
CA PHE A 19 22.97 15.03 31.75
C PHE A 19 23.37 14.95 30.28
N GLY A 20 23.91 13.79 29.89
CA GLY A 20 24.12 13.48 28.48
C GLY A 20 22.78 13.53 27.77
N GLN A 21 22.54 14.58 26.99
CA GLN A 21 21.52 14.55 25.95
C GLN A 21 21.90 13.39 25.03
N LYS A 22 21.16 12.27 25.09
CA LYS A 22 21.16 11.30 24.00
C LYS A 22 20.74 12.09 22.77
N ALA A 23 21.70 12.44 21.92
CA ALA A 23 21.40 12.91 20.58
C ALA A 23 20.51 11.84 19.95
N ASN A 24 19.24 12.18 19.73
CA ASN A 24 18.27 11.31 19.11
C ASN A 24 18.72 11.16 17.65
N GLN A 25 19.62 10.21 17.38
CA GLN A 25 20.08 9.94 16.03
C GLN A 25 18.84 9.50 15.25
N GLN A 26 18.46 10.29 14.25
CA GLN A 26 17.37 9.89 13.37
C GLN A 26 17.70 8.52 12.78
N PRO A 27 16.69 7.62 12.69
CA PRO A 27 16.89 6.29 12.14
C PRO A 27 17.52 6.40 10.75
N LYS A 28 18.58 5.61 10.52
CA LYS A 28 19.32 5.63 9.24
C LYS A 28 18.56 4.89 8.12
N THR A 29 17.59 4.07 8.49
CA THR A 29 16.75 3.28 7.61
C THR A 29 15.32 3.23 8.16
N SER A 30 14.35 2.87 7.32
CA SER A 30 12.93 2.82 7.69
C SER A 30 12.64 1.78 8.76
N GLY A 31 13.43 0.70 8.80
CA GLY A 31 13.06 -0.52 9.48
C GLY A 31 11.90 -1.22 8.76
N ASN A 32 11.74 -2.51 9.04
CA ASN A 32 10.55 -3.28 8.69
C ASN A 32 10.05 -4.01 9.95
N PRO A 33 8.78 -3.79 10.36
CA PRO A 33 7.78 -2.98 9.67
C PRO A 33 8.02 -1.47 9.72
N VAL A 34 7.52 -0.74 8.71
CA VAL A 34 7.79 0.70 8.52
C VAL A 34 7.09 1.61 9.55
N PHE A 35 6.03 1.11 10.17
CA PHE A 35 5.33 1.75 11.28
C PHE A 35 4.67 0.67 12.16
N PRO A 36 4.41 0.96 13.46
CA PRO A 36 3.79 -0.01 14.35
C PRO A 36 2.30 -0.21 14.05
N GLY A 37 1.81 -1.42 14.24
CA GLY A 37 0.41 -1.80 14.11
C GLY A 37 0.19 -2.94 13.11
N TRP A 38 -1.03 -3.46 13.09
CA TRP A 38 -1.44 -4.51 12.16
C TRP A 38 -2.09 -3.89 10.93
N TYR A 39 -1.35 -3.92 9.83
CA TYR A 39 -1.69 -3.25 8.60
C TYR A 39 -1.35 -4.12 7.41
N ALA A 40 -2.31 -4.25 6.51
CA ALA A 40 -2.22 -5.07 5.32
C ALA A 40 -2.56 -4.26 4.08
N ASP A 41 -2.45 -4.93 2.93
CA ASP A 41 -2.93 -4.46 1.64
C ASP A 41 -2.53 -2.99 1.35
N PRO A 42 -1.22 -2.65 1.41
CA PRO A 42 -0.79 -1.26 1.40
C PRO A 42 -0.83 -0.66 0.00
N GLU A 43 -1.55 0.45 -0.16
CA GLU A 43 -1.48 1.31 -1.34
C GLU A 43 -0.50 2.45 -1.09
N GLY A 44 0.63 2.41 -1.79
CA GLY A 44 1.67 3.42 -1.79
C GLY A 44 1.50 4.38 -2.96
N VAL A 45 1.53 5.68 -2.68
CA VAL A 45 1.41 6.73 -3.70
C VAL A 45 2.26 7.94 -3.32
N VAL A 46 2.65 8.75 -4.32
CA VAL A 46 3.33 10.04 -4.08
C VAL A 46 2.36 11.18 -4.37
N PHE A 47 2.14 12.04 -3.38
CA PHE A 47 1.34 13.26 -3.51
C PHE A 47 2.19 14.46 -3.14
N GLY A 48 2.42 15.36 -4.10
CA GLY A 48 3.33 16.49 -3.91
C GLY A 48 4.74 16.01 -3.58
N ASP A 49 5.28 16.47 -2.45
CA ASP A 49 6.60 16.14 -1.92
C ASP A 49 6.55 15.04 -0.83
N GLU A 50 5.47 14.26 -0.77
CA GLU A 50 5.28 13.24 0.26
C GLU A 50 4.93 11.87 -0.34
N TYR A 51 5.54 10.83 0.22
CA TYR A 51 5.06 9.45 0.11
C TYR A 51 3.87 9.26 1.04
N TRP A 52 2.87 8.54 0.57
CA TRP A 52 1.70 8.15 1.32
C TRP A 52 1.51 6.65 1.25
N ILE A 53 1.10 6.04 2.36
CA ILE A 53 0.66 4.64 2.44
C ILE A 53 -0.73 4.61 3.06
N TYR A 54 -1.67 4.01 2.34
CA TYR A 54 -3.02 3.70 2.81
C TYR A 54 -3.14 2.18 2.94
N PRO A 55 -3.04 1.63 4.15
CA PRO A 55 -3.25 0.20 4.36
C PRO A 55 -4.65 -0.12 4.87
N THR A 56 -5.09 -1.35 4.62
CA THR A 56 -6.17 -1.96 5.39
C THR A 56 -5.75 -2.12 6.85
N TYR A 57 -6.61 -1.71 7.78
CA TYR A 57 -6.45 -2.09 9.18
C TYR A 57 -6.67 -3.60 9.31
N SER A 58 -5.61 -4.34 9.68
CA SER A 58 -5.66 -5.80 9.72
C SER A 58 -6.14 -6.27 11.09
N ALA A 59 -7.39 -6.72 11.14
CA ALA A 59 -8.08 -7.19 12.35
C ALA A 59 -9.11 -8.25 11.96
N PRO A 60 -9.80 -8.92 12.91
CA PRO A 60 -10.96 -9.73 12.58
C PRO A 60 -11.97 -8.98 11.71
N TYR A 61 -12.61 -9.71 10.80
CA TYR A 61 -13.41 -9.21 9.70
C TYR A 61 -14.40 -8.07 10.03
N ASP A 62 -15.17 -8.21 11.13
CA ASP A 62 -16.16 -7.21 11.55
C ASP A 62 -15.54 -5.96 12.21
N GLU A 63 -14.26 -6.00 12.56
CA GLU A 63 -13.52 -4.89 13.19
C GLU A 63 -12.82 -3.99 12.16
N GLN A 64 -12.65 -4.48 10.92
CA GLN A 64 -12.04 -3.76 9.80
C GLN A 64 -12.99 -2.68 9.27
N THR A 65 -13.17 -1.62 10.08
CA THR A 65 -14.22 -0.60 9.97
C THR A 65 -13.70 0.79 9.62
N PHE A 66 -12.38 0.93 9.50
CA PHE A 66 -11.69 2.17 9.17
C PHE A 66 -10.34 1.89 8.48
N MET A 67 -9.81 2.90 7.82
CA MET A 67 -8.45 2.95 7.29
C MET A 67 -7.73 4.14 7.90
N ASP A 68 -6.48 3.91 8.30
CA ASP A 68 -5.53 4.98 8.59
C ASP A 68 -4.73 5.29 7.32
N ALA A 69 -4.03 6.40 7.30
CA ALA A 69 -2.98 6.67 6.30
C ALA A 69 -1.68 7.07 6.99
N PHE A 70 -0.58 6.97 6.27
CA PHE A 70 0.74 7.33 6.76
C PHE A 70 1.45 8.15 5.71
N SER A 71 1.99 9.32 6.07
CA SER A 71 2.79 10.14 5.16
C SER A 71 4.25 10.23 5.60
N SER A 72 5.16 10.34 4.64
CA SER A 72 6.59 10.50 4.88
C SER A 72 7.22 11.35 3.79
N LYS A 73 8.18 12.19 4.16
CA LYS A 73 9.00 12.92 3.18
C LYS A 73 10.17 12.10 2.65
N ASP A 74 10.56 11.02 3.34
CA ASP A 74 11.83 10.33 3.14
C ASP A 74 11.77 8.79 3.20
N LEU A 75 10.58 8.19 3.28
CA LEU A 75 10.31 6.76 3.49
C LEU A 75 10.75 6.19 4.86
N VAL A 76 11.32 7.01 5.74
CA VAL A 76 11.87 6.58 7.03
C VAL A 76 11.02 7.10 8.18
N ASN A 77 10.71 8.39 8.15
CA ASN A 77 9.96 9.06 9.21
C ASN A 77 8.50 9.18 8.78
N TRP A 78 7.62 8.43 9.46
CA TRP A 78 6.20 8.34 9.11
C TRP A 78 5.31 9.11 10.10
N THR A 79 4.39 9.90 9.56
CA THR A 79 3.31 10.57 10.29
C THR A 79 2.01 9.80 10.08
N LYS A 80 1.38 9.35 11.17
CA LYS A 80 0.08 8.66 11.11
C LYS A 80 -1.07 9.66 11.01
N HIS A 81 -1.98 9.40 10.08
CA HIS A 81 -3.25 10.08 9.89
C HIS A 81 -4.39 9.09 10.21
N PRO A 82 -4.98 9.16 11.41
CA PRO A 82 -5.94 8.16 11.83
C PRO A 82 -7.31 8.34 11.15
N LYS A 83 -7.98 7.23 10.84
CA LYS A 83 -9.37 7.18 10.34
C LYS A 83 -9.62 8.13 9.17
N VAL A 84 -8.77 8.07 8.15
CA VAL A 84 -8.96 8.86 6.92
C VAL A 84 -10.24 8.44 6.20
N LEU A 85 -10.64 7.17 6.31
CA LEU A 85 -11.92 6.65 5.88
C LEU A 85 -12.48 5.74 6.97
N SER A 86 -13.76 5.87 7.29
CA SER A 86 -14.40 5.00 8.28
C SER A 86 -15.87 4.73 7.95
N LYS A 87 -16.44 3.74 8.64
CA LYS A 87 -17.84 3.32 8.50
C LYS A 87 -18.84 4.44 8.63
N GLU A 88 -18.57 5.44 9.46
CA GLU A 88 -19.44 6.60 9.64
C GLU A 88 -19.57 7.46 8.37
N ASN A 89 -18.62 7.33 7.43
CA ASN A 89 -18.60 8.11 6.19
C ASN A 89 -19.27 7.41 4.99
N ILE A 90 -19.68 6.14 5.14
CA ILE A 90 -20.22 5.32 4.05
C ILE A 90 -21.47 4.58 4.55
N SER A 91 -22.64 4.98 4.06
CA SER A 91 -23.94 4.52 4.61
C SER A 91 -24.24 3.03 4.41
N TRP A 92 -23.70 2.43 3.35
CA TRP A 92 -23.92 1.02 2.98
C TRP A 92 -22.85 0.06 3.54
N PHE A 93 -21.75 0.62 4.06
CA PHE A 93 -20.61 -0.14 4.56
C PHE A 93 -20.86 -0.65 5.99
N LYS A 94 -20.56 -1.92 6.23
CA LYS A 94 -20.76 -2.61 7.51
C LYS A 94 -19.48 -3.19 8.09
N ARG A 95 -18.62 -3.80 7.27
CA ARG A 95 -17.45 -4.63 7.67
C ARG A 95 -16.51 -4.85 6.48
N ALA A 96 -15.30 -5.38 6.73
CA ALA A 96 -14.35 -5.76 5.68
C ALA A 96 -13.95 -4.61 4.73
N LEU A 97 -13.42 -3.50 5.28
CA LEU A 97 -12.86 -2.40 4.47
C LEU A 97 -11.46 -2.76 3.98
N TRP A 98 -11.35 -3.12 2.70
CA TRP A 98 -10.19 -3.77 2.12
C TRP A 98 -9.51 -2.96 1.03
N ALA A 99 -8.20 -3.23 0.89
CA ALA A 99 -7.32 -2.94 -0.23
C ALA A 99 -7.69 -1.63 -0.95
N PRO A 100 -7.14 -0.48 -0.53
CA PRO A 100 -7.48 0.78 -1.15
C PRO A 100 -6.74 0.97 -2.48
N ALA A 101 -7.27 1.85 -3.33
CA ALA A 101 -6.49 2.51 -4.37
C ALA A 101 -6.72 4.01 -4.29
N VAL A 102 -5.65 4.81 -4.35
CA VAL A 102 -5.74 6.24 -4.10
C VAL A 102 -5.14 7.05 -5.23
N ILE A 103 -5.87 8.05 -5.70
CA ILE A 103 -5.43 8.91 -6.79
C ILE A 103 -5.85 10.37 -6.56
N HIS A 104 -4.98 11.29 -6.95
CA HIS A 104 -5.28 12.72 -6.99
C HIS A 104 -5.73 13.12 -8.40
N ALA A 105 -6.93 13.67 -8.52
CA ALA A 105 -7.51 14.12 -9.78
C ALA A 105 -8.52 15.24 -9.49
N ASN A 106 -8.81 16.11 -10.47
CA ASN A 106 -9.88 17.11 -10.34
C ASN A 106 -9.78 17.97 -9.06
N ASP A 107 -8.55 18.29 -8.62
CA ASP A 107 -8.22 19.01 -7.37
C ASP A 107 -8.78 18.35 -6.09
N LYS A 108 -8.97 17.03 -6.14
CA LYS A 108 -9.47 16.18 -5.05
C LYS A 108 -8.68 14.89 -4.95
N TYR A 109 -8.82 14.24 -3.80
CA TYR A 109 -8.28 12.92 -3.54
C TYR A 109 -9.41 11.90 -3.56
N TYR A 110 -9.22 10.83 -4.30
CA TYR A 110 -10.18 9.73 -4.42
C TYR A 110 -9.56 8.49 -3.79
N ILE A 111 -10.30 7.85 -2.89
CA ILE A 111 -9.99 6.51 -2.39
C ILE A 111 -11.05 5.54 -2.87
N PHE A 112 -10.62 4.55 -3.62
CA PHE A 112 -11.42 3.37 -3.94
C PHE A 112 -11.13 2.31 -2.89
N PHE A 113 -12.12 1.50 -2.55
CA PHE A 113 -12.01 0.48 -1.50
C PHE A 113 -12.98 -0.67 -1.74
N GLY A 114 -12.62 -1.88 -1.31
CA GLY A 114 -13.56 -2.99 -1.18
C GLY A 114 -14.30 -2.91 0.15
N ALA A 115 -15.60 -3.24 0.18
CA ALA A 115 -16.36 -3.31 1.42
C ALA A 115 -17.44 -4.40 1.42
N ASN A 116 -17.70 -4.94 2.61
CA ASN A 116 -18.67 -5.99 2.95
C ASN A 116 -18.40 -7.39 2.36
N ASP A 117 -17.41 -7.53 1.46
CA ASP A 117 -16.93 -8.79 0.87
C ASP A 117 -18.08 -9.74 0.48
N ILE A 118 -18.79 -9.31 -0.56
CA ILE A 118 -19.95 -10.03 -1.06
C ILE A 118 -19.56 -11.43 -1.53
N GLN A 119 -20.33 -12.43 -1.14
CA GLN A 119 -20.15 -13.83 -1.59
C GLN A 119 -21.12 -14.19 -2.75
N SER A 120 -22.04 -13.29 -3.07
CA SER A 120 -23.00 -13.42 -4.18
C SER A 120 -23.53 -12.05 -4.65
N ASN A 121 -24.11 -12.01 -5.85
CA ASN A 121 -24.76 -10.79 -6.42
C ASN A 121 -26.03 -10.33 -5.67
N ASN A 122 -26.45 -11.03 -4.60
CA ASN A 122 -27.63 -10.69 -3.81
C ASN A 122 -27.27 -9.91 -2.53
N GLU A 123 -25.98 -9.69 -2.28
CA GLU A 123 -25.48 -9.01 -1.09
C GLU A 123 -25.12 -7.56 -1.40
N LEU A 124 -25.26 -6.68 -0.42
CA LEU A 124 -24.86 -5.28 -0.54
C LEU A 124 -23.38 -5.14 -0.21
N GLY A 125 -22.57 -4.81 -1.21
CA GLY A 125 -21.15 -4.55 -1.06
C GLY A 125 -20.43 -4.48 -2.40
N GLY A 126 -19.10 -4.50 -2.37
CA GLY A 126 -18.23 -4.40 -3.54
C GLY A 126 -17.30 -3.20 -3.47
N ILE A 127 -16.95 -2.65 -4.64
CA ILE A 127 -15.99 -1.55 -4.76
C ILE A 127 -16.73 -0.23 -4.58
N GLY A 128 -16.33 0.56 -3.60
CA GLY A 128 -16.77 1.94 -3.39
C GLY A 128 -15.77 2.98 -3.87
N VAL A 129 -16.20 4.25 -3.90
CA VAL A 129 -15.33 5.41 -4.11
C VAL A 129 -15.74 6.52 -3.13
N ALA A 130 -14.75 7.07 -2.45
CA ALA A 130 -14.91 8.19 -1.53
C ALA A 130 -13.94 9.32 -1.87
N VAL A 131 -14.32 10.56 -1.56
CA VAL A 131 -13.61 11.77 -1.97
C VAL A 131 -13.24 12.62 -0.76
N ALA A 132 -12.06 13.25 -0.81
CA ALA A 132 -11.59 14.22 0.16
C ALA A 132 -10.93 15.43 -0.52
N ASP A 133 -10.84 16.53 0.22
CA ASP A 133 -10.15 17.76 -0.20
C ASP A 133 -8.64 17.70 0.02
N ASN A 134 -8.16 16.72 0.79
CA ASN A 134 -6.75 16.57 1.15
C ASN A 134 -6.43 15.07 1.37
N PRO A 135 -5.17 14.64 1.27
CA PRO A 135 -4.80 13.22 1.31
C PRO A 135 -5.01 12.57 2.68
N ALA A 136 -5.12 13.35 3.76
CA ALA A 136 -5.40 12.85 5.11
C ALA A 136 -6.92 12.74 5.40
N GLY A 137 -7.78 12.99 4.41
CA GLY A 137 -9.23 12.87 4.57
C GLY A 137 -9.85 13.98 5.46
N PRO A 138 -11.01 13.71 6.09
CA PRO A 138 -11.78 12.48 5.99
C PRO A 138 -12.39 12.32 4.59
N PHE A 139 -12.22 11.13 4.02
CA PHE A 139 -12.86 10.73 2.77
C PHE A 139 -14.34 10.42 3.03
N LYS A 140 -15.21 10.88 2.12
CA LYS A 140 -16.66 10.69 2.22
C LYS A 140 -17.20 9.97 0.99
N ASP A 141 -18.15 9.06 1.20
CA ASP A 141 -18.81 8.35 0.11
C ASP A 141 -19.31 9.32 -0.97
N ALA A 142 -18.90 9.10 -2.21
CA ALA A 142 -19.24 9.96 -3.33
C ALA A 142 -20.53 9.53 -4.04
N LEU A 143 -21.00 8.30 -3.80
CA LEU A 143 -22.09 7.68 -4.57
C LEU A 143 -23.30 7.30 -3.71
N GLY A 144 -23.12 7.02 -2.43
CA GLY A 144 -24.16 6.46 -1.56
C GLY A 144 -24.46 4.97 -1.82
N LYS A 145 -23.66 4.33 -2.68
CA LYS A 145 -23.74 2.91 -3.08
C LYS A 145 -22.38 2.45 -3.63
N PRO A 146 -22.14 1.14 -3.79
CA PRO A 146 -20.94 0.68 -4.48
C PRO A 146 -20.91 1.14 -5.94
N LEU A 147 -19.71 1.45 -6.44
CA LEU A 147 -19.41 1.72 -7.84
C LEU A 147 -19.52 0.44 -8.68
N ILE A 148 -18.99 -0.68 -8.18
CA ILE A 148 -19.13 -2.01 -8.76
C ILE A 148 -19.61 -2.96 -7.66
N ASP A 149 -20.82 -3.50 -7.83
CA ASP A 149 -21.55 -4.28 -6.81
C ASP A 149 -21.79 -5.74 -7.22
N LYS A 150 -21.20 -6.19 -8.33
CA LYS A 150 -21.48 -7.50 -8.92
C LYS A 150 -20.22 -8.21 -9.37
N PHE A 151 -20.31 -9.53 -9.33
CA PHE A 151 -19.39 -10.42 -10.01
C PHE A 151 -19.55 -10.28 -11.53
N VAL A 152 -18.44 -10.04 -12.21
CA VAL A 152 -18.37 -9.93 -13.69
C VAL A 152 -17.23 -10.80 -14.18
N ASN A 153 -17.46 -11.65 -15.18
CA ASN A 153 -16.46 -12.62 -15.67
C ASN A 153 -15.85 -13.51 -14.55
N GLY A 154 -16.62 -13.79 -13.50
CA GLY A 154 -16.15 -14.53 -12.31
C GLY A 154 -15.37 -13.70 -11.29
N ALA A 155 -14.97 -12.47 -11.61
CA ALA A 155 -14.21 -11.61 -10.71
C ALA A 155 -15.08 -11.05 -9.58
N GLN A 156 -14.70 -11.31 -8.34
CA GLN A 156 -15.27 -10.67 -7.17
C GLN A 156 -14.92 -9.17 -7.17
N PRO A 157 -15.84 -8.24 -6.85
CA PRO A 157 -15.56 -6.80 -6.83
C PRO A 157 -14.78 -6.41 -5.57
N ILE A 158 -13.48 -6.74 -5.55
CA ILE A 158 -12.49 -6.39 -4.53
C ILE A 158 -11.16 -5.99 -5.17
N ASP A 159 -10.21 -5.55 -4.35
CA ASP A 159 -8.81 -5.31 -4.72
C ASP A 159 -8.67 -4.47 -5.98
N GLN A 160 -9.35 -3.33 -6.01
CA GLN A 160 -9.22 -2.42 -7.13
C GLN A 160 -7.90 -1.65 -7.08
N PHE A 161 -7.27 -1.47 -8.24
CA PHE A 161 -6.15 -0.57 -8.48
C PHE A 161 -6.50 0.41 -9.58
N VAL A 162 -6.22 1.69 -9.37
CA VAL A 162 -6.57 2.78 -10.28
C VAL A 162 -5.34 3.57 -10.66
N TYR A 163 -5.11 3.75 -11.96
CA TYR A 163 -4.08 4.65 -12.45
C TYR A 163 -4.54 5.43 -13.68
N LYS A 164 -3.84 6.52 -13.95
CA LYS A 164 -3.99 7.31 -15.18
C LYS A 164 -2.90 6.92 -16.17
N ASP A 165 -3.28 6.53 -17.37
CA ASP A 165 -2.33 6.21 -18.43
C ASP A 165 -1.92 7.48 -19.21
N ASP A 166 -0.91 7.34 -20.08
CA ASP A 166 -0.32 8.46 -20.84
C ASP A 166 -1.31 9.12 -21.82
N ASP A 167 -2.36 8.41 -22.22
CA ASP A 167 -3.47 8.96 -23.03
C ASP A 167 -4.44 9.83 -22.22
N GLY A 168 -4.24 9.92 -20.91
CA GLY A 168 -5.06 10.65 -19.97
C GLY A 168 -6.26 9.88 -19.44
N GLN A 169 -6.48 8.64 -19.91
CA GLN A 169 -7.56 7.78 -19.45
C GLN A 169 -7.24 7.19 -18.08
N TYR A 170 -8.24 7.15 -17.21
CA TYR A 170 -8.17 6.41 -15.96
C TYR A 170 -8.68 4.99 -16.16
N TYR A 171 -7.86 4.01 -15.77
CA TYR A 171 -8.23 2.62 -15.78
C TYR A 171 -8.29 2.08 -14.36
N MET A 172 -9.23 1.16 -14.13
CA MET A 172 -9.30 0.38 -12.91
C MET A 172 -9.15 -1.10 -13.25
N TYR A 173 -8.26 -1.78 -12.54
CA TYR A 173 -8.11 -3.23 -12.55
C TYR A 173 -8.66 -3.73 -11.22
N TYR A 174 -9.46 -4.78 -11.22
CA TYR A 174 -10.01 -5.31 -9.99
C TYR A 174 -10.32 -6.78 -10.15
N GLY A 175 -10.44 -7.49 -9.03
CA GLY A 175 -10.92 -8.86 -9.06
C GLY A 175 -10.27 -9.75 -8.01
N GLY A 176 -11.11 -10.53 -7.33
CA GLY A 176 -10.68 -11.68 -6.54
C GLY A 176 -11.11 -13.01 -7.17
N TRP A 177 -10.86 -14.10 -6.46
CA TRP A 177 -11.26 -15.47 -6.81
C TRP A 177 -10.65 -15.98 -8.13
N GLY A 178 -9.47 -15.49 -8.45
CA GLY A 178 -8.72 -15.95 -9.62
C GLY A 178 -9.19 -15.36 -10.95
N HIS A 179 -9.97 -14.28 -10.92
CA HIS A 179 -10.39 -13.54 -12.12
C HIS A 179 -10.09 -12.05 -11.94
N CYS A 180 -9.64 -11.40 -13.02
CA CYS A 180 -9.34 -9.97 -13.05
C CYS A 180 -10.04 -9.29 -14.22
N ASN A 181 -10.72 -8.18 -13.94
CA ASN A 181 -11.29 -7.30 -14.94
C ASN A 181 -10.56 -5.96 -14.99
N MET A 182 -10.64 -5.33 -16.16
CA MET A 182 -10.25 -3.95 -16.41
C MET A 182 -11.46 -3.15 -16.90
N VAL A 183 -11.62 -1.93 -16.40
CA VAL A 183 -12.65 -0.96 -16.79
C VAL A 183 -12.04 0.41 -17.05
N LYS A 184 -12.72 1.23 -17.87
CA LYS A 184 -12.44 2.68 -17.98
C LYS A 184 -13.28 3.42 -16.97
N LEU A 185 -12.67 4.35 -16.24
CA LEU A 185 -13.40 5.30 -15.41
C LEU A 185 -13.76 6.54 -16.23
N ALA A 186 -14.91 7.14 -15.92
CA ALA A 186 -15.26 8.48 -16.39
C ALA A 186 -14.24 9.51 -15.87
N PRO A 187 -14.11 10.69 -16.51
CA PRO A 187 -13.18 11.74 -16.06
C PRO A 187 -13.39 12.23 -14.62
N ASP A 188 -14.62 12.12 -14.11
CA ASP A 188 -14.96 12.46 -12.72
C ASP A 188 -14.60 11.37 -11.71
N LEU A 189 -14.20 10.18 -12.19
CA LEU A 189 -13.88 8.97 -11.43
C LEU A 189 -15.06 8.33 -10.67
N LEU A 190 -16.29 8.74 -10.96
CA LEU A 190 -17.49 8.34 -10.22
C LEU A 190 -18.36 7.33 -10.98
N SER A 191 -17.96 6.94 -12.18
CA SER A 191 -18.65 5.93 -12.99
C SER A 191 -17.68 5.20 -13.91
N ILE A 192 -18.08 4.01 -14.38
CA ILE A 192 -17.39 3.31 -15.47
C ILE A 192 -18.00 3.70 -16.83
N VAL A 193 -17.17 3.76 -17.86
CA VAL A 193 -17.57 4.13 -19.23
C VAL A 193 -17.18 3.03 -20.22
N PRO A 194 -17.88 2.89 -21.35
CA PRO A 194 -17.57 1.85 -22.31
C PRO A 194 -16.20 2.07 -22.97
N PHE A 195 -15.57 0.94 -23.33
CA PHE A 195 -14.50 0.88 -24.30
C PHE A 195 -15.02 1.22 -25.70
N GLU A 196 -14.12 1.42 -26.66
CA GLU A 196 -14.48 1.78 -28.04
C GLU A 196 -15.39 0.76 -28.73
N ASP A 197 -15.30 -0.51 -28.34
CA ASP A 197 -16.15 -1.58 -28.84
C ASP A 197 -17.49 -1.72 -28.11
N GLY A 198 -17.81 -0.78 -27.21
CA GLY A 198 -19.06 -0.71 -26.46
C GLY A 198 -19.12 -1.60 -25.22
N THR A 199 -18.11 -2.44 -24.96
CA THR A 199 -18.06 -3.24 -23.73
C THR A 199 -17.71 -2.36 -22.52
N LEU A 200 -18.20 -2.72 -21.32
CA LEU A 200 -17.83 -2.02 -20.07
C LEU A 200 -16.65 -2.67 -19.35
N TYR A 201 -16.45 -3.98 -19.54
CA TYR A 201 -15.48 -4.79 -18.81
C TYR A 201 -14.62 -5.59 -19.79
N LYS A 202 -13.32 -5.66 -19.53
CA LYS A 202 -12.38 -6.56 -20.20
C LYS A 202 -11.84 -7.55 -19.18
N GLU A 203 -12.00 -8.85 -19.43
CA GLU A 203 -11.27 -9.85 -18.63
C GLU A 203 -9.80 -9.84 -19.04
N VAL A 204 -8.91 -9.70 -18.06
CA VAL A 204 -7.46 -9.58 -18.24
C VAL A 204 -6.68 -10.54 -17.34
N THR A 205 -7.36 -11.58 -16.84
CA THR A 205 -6.83 -12.59 -15.90
C THR A 205 -5.53 -13.25 -16.40
N PRO A 206 -4.38 -13.04 -15.73
CA PRO A 206 -3.15 -13.76 -16.04
C PRO A 206 -3.14 -15.17 -15.43
N GLU A 207 -2.20 -16.01 -15.87
CA GLU A 207 -2.00 -17.35 -15.29
C GLU A 207 -1.71 -17.24 -13.78
N LYS A 208 -2.39 -18.06 -12.96
CA LYS A 208 -2.25 -18.13 -11.50
C LYS A 208 -2.65 -16.86 -10.73
N TYR A 209 -3.36 -15.93 -11.37
CA TYR A 209 -3.98 -14.81 -10.68
C TYR A 209 -4.83 -15.30 -9.51
N VAL A 210 -4.80 -14.58 -8.39
CA VAL A 210 -5.76 -14.72 -7.29
C VAL A 210 -6.45 -13.39 -7.04
N GLU A 211 -5.68 -12.34 -6.78
CA GLU A 211 -6.16 -11.00 -6.36
C GLU A 211 -5.03 -9.94 -6.45
N GLY A 212 -5.27 -8.75 -5.88
CA GLY A 212 -4.26 -7.69 -5.70
C GLY A 212 -3.59 -7.19 -6.99
N PRO A 213 -4.35 -6.80 -8.03
CA PRO A 213 -3.79 -6.27 -9.26
C PRO A 213 -3.07 -4.94 -9.00
N PHE A 214 -1.92 -4.73 -9.63
CA PHE A 214 -1.19 -3.47 -9.60
C PHE A 214 -0.55 -3.21 -10.96
N MET A 215 -0.64 -2.00 -11.49
CA MET A 215 -0.01 -1.64 -12.75
C MET A 215 1.09 -0.61 -12.53
N LEU A 216 2.31 -0.98 -12.91
CA LEU A 216 3.44 -0.07 -13.00
C LEU A 216 3.78 0.22 -14.47
N LYS A 217 3.87 1.49 -14.85
CA LYS A 217 4.40 1.89 -16.16
C LYS A 217 5.85 2.35 -16.05
N ARG A 218 6.73 1.78 -16.86
CA ARG A 218 8.16 2.15 -16.91
C ARG A 218 8.71 1.99 -18.33
N ASN A 219 9.34 3.03 -18.85
CA ASN A 219 9.98 3.05 -20.18
C ASN A 219 9.05 2.57 -21.30
N GLY A 220 7.79 3.03 -21.30
CA GLY A 220 6.78 2.67 -22.30
C GLY A 220 6.25 1.24 -22.20
N LYS A 221 6.62 0.48 -21.16
CA LYS A 221 6.11 -0.87 -20.89
C LYS A 221 5.19 -0.88 -19.67
N TYR A 222 4.23 -1.79 -19.69
CA TYR A 222 3.27 -2.04 -18.62
C TYR A 222 3.69 -3.28 -17.86
N TYR A 223 3.95 -3.11 -16.56
CA TYR A 223 4.27 -4.18 -15.62
C TYR A 223 3.03 -4.44 -14.81
N PHE A 224 2.25 -5.43 -15.23
CA PHE A 224 1.07 -5.85 -14.50
C PHE A 224 1.48 -6.86 -13.44
N MET A 225 1.21 -6.57 -12.18
CA MET A 225 1.63 -7.32 -11.01
C MET A 225 0.40 -7.80 -10.26
N TRP A 226 0.49 -8.95 -9.59
CA TRP A 226 -0.63 -9.52 -8.85
C TRP A 226 -0.17 -10.48 -7.75
N SER A 227 -1.08 -10.81 -6.85
CA SER A 227 -0.89 -11.85 -5.84
C SER A 227 -1.29 -13.24 -6.36
N GLU A 228 -0.46 -14.25 -6.09
CA GLU A 228 -0.79 -15.67 -6.27
C GLU A 228 -0.77 -16.38 -4.92
N GLY A 229 -1.51 -17.48 -4.78
CA GLY A 229 -1.60 -18.25 -3.52
C GLY A 229 -2.60 -17.63 -2.54
N GLY A 230 -2.81 -18.29 -1.40
CA GLY A 230 -3.73 -17.78 -0.37
C GLY A 230 -3.02 -16.88 0.63
N TRP A 231 -3.59 -15.74 1.00
CA TRP A 231 -2.95 -14.74 1.88
C TRP A 231 -2.54 -15.24 3.27
N THR A 232 -3.21 -16.27 3.82
CA THR A 232 -2.81 -16.97 5.06
C THR A 232 -1.85 -18.14 4.82
N GLY A 233 -1.60 -18.48 3.56
CA GLY A 233 -0.88 -19.66 3.11
C GLY A 233 0.63 -19.42 2.91
N PRO A 234 1.40 -20.52 2.81
CA PRO A 234 2.84 -20.46 2.60
C PRO A 234 3.24 -20.07 1.16
N ASP A 235 2.28 -20.06 0.25
CA ASP A 235 2.45 -19.86 -1.18
C ASP A 235 2.09 -18.44 -1.65
N TYR A 236 1.59 -17.58 -0.75
CA TYR A 236 1.31 -16.18 -1.06
C TYR A 236 2.57 -15.47 -1.55
N CYS A 237 2.44 -14.84 -2.72
CA CYS A 237 3.57 -14.26 -3.44
C CYS A 237 3.11 -13.21 -4.46
N VAL A 238 4.05 -12.39 -4.93
CA VAL A 238 3.83 -11.47 -6.06
C VAL A 238 4.42 -12.05 -7.32
N ALA A 239 3.62 -12.06 -8.38
CA ALA A 239 4.08 -12.30 -9.74
C ALA A 239 3.78 -11.08 -10.63
N TYR A 240 4.36 -11.08 -11.83
CA TYR A 240 4.10 -10.02 -12.80
C TYR A 240 4.21 -10.51 -14.23
N ALA A 241 3.74 -9.67 -15.15
CA ALA A 241 3.85 -9.75 -16.60
C ALA A 241 4.38 -8.43 -17.15
N ILE A 242 4.95 -8.46 -18.36
CA ILE A 242 5.35 -7.26 -19.10
C ILE A 242 4.54 -7.21 -20.40
N ALA A 243 3.92 -6.06 -20.68
CA ALA A 243 3.11 -5.86 -21.89
C ALA A 243 3.44 -4.52 -22.58
N ASP A 244 3.05 -4.44 -23.85
CA ASP A 244 3.12 -3.24 -24.69
C ASP A 244 1.86 -2.36 -24.62
N SER A 245 0.83 -2.85 -23.92
CA SER A 245 -0.50 -2.26 -23.85
C SER A 245 -1.06 -2.44 -22.44
N PRO A 246 -1.86 -1.48 -21.95
CA PRO A 246 -2.56 -1.65 -20.68
C PRO A 246 -3.60 -2.78 -20.75
N PHE A 247 -3.97 -3.23 -21.94
CA PHE A 247 -4.92 -4.34 -22.14
C PHE A 247 -4.25 -5.72 -22.16
N GLY A 248 -2.93 -5.79 -21.99
CA GLY A 248 -2.17 -7.01 -22.15
C GLY A 248 -1.89 -7.35 -23.62
N PRO A 249 -1.72 -8.64 -23.99
CA PRO A 249 -1.91 -9.82 -23.14
C PRO A 249 -0.89 -9.89 -22.01
N PHE A 250 -1.33 -10.29 -20.81
CA PHE A 250 -0.47 -10.43 -19.64
C PHE A 250 0.06 -11.86 -19.50
N LYS A 251 1.14 -12.14 -20.23
CA LYS A 251 1.86 -13.40 -20.06
C LYS A 251 2.74 -13.33 -18.81
N ARG A 252 2.51 -14.26 -17.88
CA ARG A 252 3.28 -14.38 -16.64
C ARG A 252 4.79 -14.47 -16.91
N GLU A 253 5.54 -13.54 -16.35
CA GLU A 253 6.98 -13.41 -16.51
C GLU A 253 7.72 -14.12 -15.37
N ALA A 254 7.53 -13.67 -14.12
CA ALA A 254 8.17 -14.29 -12.97
C ALA A 254 7.44 -14.01 -11.65
N LYS A 255 7.79 -14.79 -10.63
CA LYS A 255 7.50 -14.51 -9.22
C LYS A 255 8.64 -13.67 -8.64
N ILE A 256 8.33 -12.56 -7.98
CA ILE A 256 9.35 -11.60 -7.51
C ILE A 256 9.38 -11.43 -5.99
N LEU A 257 8.27 -11.63 -5.29
CA LEU A 257 8.20 -11.56 -3.82
C LEU A 257 7.52 -12.84 -3.33
N GLN A 258 8.05 -13.45 -2.27
CA GLN A 258 7.52 -14.66 -1.66
C GLN A 258 8.02 -14.74 -0.22
N ARG A 259 7.51 -15.70 0.56
CA ARG A 259 8.03 -15.97 1.91
C ARG A 259 9.55 -16.13 1.96
N ASP A 260 10.15 -15.67 3.05
CA ASP A 260 11.51 -15.98 3.46
C ASP A 260 11.44 -16.55 4.88
N PRO A 261 11.78 -17.84 5.09
CA PRO A 261 11.67 -18.49 6.39
C PRO A 261 12.53 -17.82 7.48
N ASN A 262 13.47 -16.94 7.13
CA ASN A 262 14.31 -16.22 8.07
C ASN A 262 13.83 -14.78 8.35
N ILE A 263 12.78 -14.31 7.66
CA ILE A 263 12.31 -12.92 7.76
C ILE A 263 10.80 -12.81 7.95
N GLY A 264 10.00 -13.54 7.18
CA GLY A 264 8.53 -13.48 7.25
C GLY A 264 7.83 -14.30 6.18
N THR A 265 6.55 -14.55 6.39
CA THR A 265 5.68 -15.33 5.48
C THR A 265 4.54 -14.46 4.93
N GLY A 266 3.67 -15.03 4.09
CA GLY A 266 2.47 -14.33 3.60
C GLY A 266 2.75 -12.99 2.92
N ALA A 267 3.85 -12.90 2.15
CA ALA A 267 4.22 -11.68 1.44
C ALA A 267 3.62 -11.68 0.03
N GLY A 268 2.51 -10.95 -0.17
CA GLY A 268 1.80 -10.89 -1.46
C GLY A 268 1.27 -9.50 -1.77
N HIS A 269 0.11 -9.08 -1.22
CA HIS A 269 -0.48 -7.79 -1.57
C HIS A 269 0.53 -6.63 -1.39
N HIS A 270 0.66 -5.82 -2.44
CA HIS A 270 1.72 -4.85 -2.60
C HIS A 270 1.29 -3.66 -3.45
N SER A 271 2.12 -2.62 -3.39
CA SER A 271 2.14 -1.49 -4.30
C SER A 271 3.59 -1.07 -4.55
N VAL A 272 3.79 -0.17 -5.51
CA VAL A 272 5.12 0.34 -5.87
C VAL A 272 5.10 1.86 -5.96
N VAL A 273 6.07 2.51 -5.32
CA VAL A 273 6.29 3.96 -5.44
C VAL A 273 7.63 4.28 -6.09
N LYS A 274 7.67 5.41 -6.80
CA LYS A 274 8.90 5.95 -7.38
C LYS A 274 9.58 6.90 -6.40
N GLY A 275 10.89 6.77 -6.27
CA GLY A 275 11.76 7.70 -5.56
C GLY A 275 12.14 8.94 -6.39
N PRO A 276 12.98 9.84 -5.84
CA PRO A 276 13.45 11.03 -6.54
C PRO A 276 14.44 10.72 -7.68
N GLY A 277 15.11 9.57 -7.64
CA GLY A 277 15.99 9.12 -8.72
C GLY A 277 15.23 8.69 -9.98
N GLU A 278 15.87 8.82 -11.13
CA GLU A 278 15.26 8.54 -12.44
C GLU A 278 14.66 7.13 -12.55
N ASP A 279 15.34 6.15 -11.95
CA ASP A 279 14.95 4.74 -11.92
C ASP A 279 14.97 4.16 -10.50
N GLU A 280 14.49 4.95 -9.56
CA GLU A 280 14.46 4.61 -8.16
C GLU A 280 13.08 4.07 -7.77
N TRP A 281 12.97 2.80 -7.36
CA TRP A 281 11.68 2.17 -7.05
C TRP A 281 11.66 1.43 -5.72
N TYR A 282 10.52 1.49 -5.06
CA TYR A 282 10.27 0.90 -3.76
C TYR A 282 9.01 0.06 -3.82
N ILE A 283 9.10 -1.21 -3.44
CA ILE A 283 7.92 -2.04 -3.25
C ILE A 283 7.49 -1.92 -1.80
N ILE A 284 6.21 -1.64 -1.60
CA ILE A 284 5.56 -1.59 -0.29
C ILE A 284 4.60 -2.78 -0.25
N TYR A 285 4.68 -3.58 0.79
CA TYR A 285 3.96 -4.86 0.85
C TYR A 285 3.66 -5.21 2.30
N HIS A 286 2.76 -6.16 2.53
CA HIS A 286 2.61 -6.73 3.88
C HIS A 286 3.29 -8.09 4.00
N ARG A 287 3.60 -8.50 5.23
CA ARG A 287 4.00 -9.88 5.56
C ARG A 287 3.47 -10.28 6.93
N HIS A 288 3.46 -11.57 7.23
CA HIS A 288 3.38 -12.07 8.61
C HIS A 288 4.77 -12.09 9.24
N PRO A 289 4.94 -11.53 10.45
CA PRO A 289 6.16 -11.71 11.23
C PRO A 289 6.41 -13.19 11.56
N LEU A 290 7.68 -13.56 11.74
CA LEU A 290 8.02 -14.92 12.15
C LEU A 290 7.42 -15.27 13.52
N GLY A 291 6.85 -16.47 13.62
CA GLY A 291 6.27 -16.99 14.85
C GLY A 291 4.81 -16.57 15.10
N GLU A 292 4.31 -15.58 14.37
CA GLU A 292 2.89 -15.21 14.39
C GLU A 292 2.06 -16.24 13.62
N THR A 293 0.95 -16.68 14.22
CA THR A 293 0.05 -17.68 13.63
C THR A 293 -1.34 -17.14 13.33
N ASP A 294 -1.68 -15.96 13.83
CA ASP A 294 -2.92 -15.27 13.48
C ASP A 294 -2.77 -14.69 12.05
N GLY A 295 -3.69 -15.07 11.16
CA GLY A 295 -3.71 -14.53 9.79
C GLY A 295 -3.81 -13.00 9.78
N ASN A 296 -4.42 -12.39 10.79
CA ASN A 296 -4.55 -10.93 10.88
C ASN A 296 -3.28 -10.22 11.34
N ALA A 297 -2.25 -10.93 11.82
CA ALA A 297 -0.98 -10.35 12.25
C ALA A 297 -0.09 -9.99 11.04
N ARG A 298 -0.59 -9.08 10.19
CA ARG A 298 0.10 -8.58 8.99
C ARG A 298 0.73 -7.23 9.30
N VAL A 299 1.96 -7.03 8.83
CA VAL A 299 2.70 -5.77 9.03
C VAL A 299 3.19 -5.22 7.70
N THR A 300 3.07 -3.90 7.53
CA THR A 300 3.53 -3.20 6.33
C THR A 300 5.06 -3.05 6.33
N CYS A 301 5.68 -3.37 5.21
CA CYS A 301 7.11 -3.35 4.97
C CYS A 301 7.42 -2.59 3.67
N VAL A 302 8.65 -2.10 3.55
CA VAL A 302 9.17 -1.50 2.32
C VAL A 302 10.56 -2.07 2.02
N ASP A 303 10.82 -2.37 0.76
CA ASP A 303 12.14 -2.77 0.29
C ASP A 303 12.42 -2.17 -1.11
N ARG A 304 13.69 -2.15 -1.49
CA ARG A 304 14.11 -1.66 -2.81
C ARG A 304 13.67 -2.62 -3.90
N MET A 305 13.06 -2.07 -4.95
CA MET A 305 12.80 -2.79 -6.19
C MET A 305 13.79 -2.35 -7.26
N TYR A 306 14.31 -3.32 -8.01
CA TYR A 306 15.29 -3.09 -9.07
C TYR A 306 14.88 -3.77 -10.35
N PHE A 307 15.25 -3.14 -11.46
CA PHE A 307 15.16 -3.74 -12.79
C PHE A 307 16.55 -4.26 -13.22
N ASP A 308 16.58 -5.31 -14.03
CA ASP A 308 17.79 -5.72 -14.73
C ASP A 308 17.97 -4.97 -16.07
N LYS A 309 19.06 -5.30 -16.77
CA LYS A 309 19.41 -4.66 -18.04
C LYS A 309 18.40 -4.93 -19.16
N ASP A 310 17.62 -6.00 -19.04
CA ASP A 310 16.62 -6.42 -20.01
C ASP A 310 15.22 -5.88 -19.62
N GLY A 311 15.15 -5.06 -18.56
CA GLY A 311 13.93 -4.44 -18.07
C GLY A 311 13.09 -5.35 -17.17
N LYS A 312 13.58 -6.52 -16.75
CA LYS A 312 12.83 -7.41 -15.86
C LYS A 312 12.96 -6.97 -14.41
N ILE A 313 11.91 -7.17 -13.61
CA ILE A 313 11.96 -6.94 -12.16
C ILE A 313 12.82 -8.05 -11.53
N LYS A 314 13.83 -7.66 -10.76
CA LYS A 314 14.65 -8.59 -9.98
C LYS A 314 13.87 -9.08 -8.76
N PRO A 315 14.12 -10.32 -8.27
CA PRO A 315 13.54 -10.79 -7.03
C PRO A 315 13.74 -9.80 -5.88
N ILE A 316 12.66 -9.52 -5.17
CA ILE A 316 12.64 -8.65 -4.00
C ILE A 316 13.37 -9.37 -2.86
N LYS A 317 14.32 -8.66 -2.26
CA LYS A 317 14.99 -9.10 -1.04
C LYS A 317 14.27 -8.48 0.13
N MET A 318 13.50 -9.28 0.86
CA MET A 318 12.92 -8.83 2.13
C MET A 318 14.03 -8.52 3.14
N THR A 319 13.83 -7.50 3.97
CA THR A 319 14.79 -7.13 5.02
C THR A 319 14.12 -6.79 6.35
N PHE A 320 14.92 -6.72 7.42
CA PHE A 320 14.50 -6.07 8.68
C PHE A 320 14.88 -4.59 8.69
N GLU A 321 15.92 -4.22 7.94
CA GLU A 321 16.45 -2.87 7.87
C GLU A 321 15.55 -1.92 7.08
N GLY A 322 14.79 -2.45 6.11
CA GLY A 322 14.02 -1.67 5.15
C GLY A 322 14.92 -0.84 4.25
N VAL A 323 14.55 0.41 3.99
CA VAL A 323 15.24 1.29 3.04
C VAL A 323 15.90 2.48 3.72
N LYS A 324 16.91 3.06 3.05
CA LYS A 324 17.52 4.32 3.50
C LYS A 324 16.58 5.49 3.23
N ALA A 325 16.81 6.60 3.93
CA ALA A 325 16.12 7.86 3.64
C ALA A 325 16.27 8.25 2.17
N SER A 326 15.14 8.55 1.54
CA SER A 326 14.99 8.92 0.14
C SER A 326 14.08 10.14 0.05
N PRO A 327 14.57 11.36 0.35
CA PRO A 327 13.75 12.54 0.41
C PRO A 327 13.24 12.97 -0.97
N LEU A 328 11.94 13.21 -1.10
CA LEU A 328 11.35 13.88 -2.25
C LEU A 328 11.72 15.37 -2.24
N LYS A 329 11.76 16.00 -3.42
CA LYS A 329 12.21 17.39 -3.61
C LYS A 329 11.04 18.32 -3.93
#